data_AF-A0A7C4QPP8-F1
#
_entry.id   AF-A0A7C4QPP8-F1
#
_cell.length_a   1.000
_cell.length_b   1.000
_cell.length_c   1.000
_cell.angle_alpha   90.00
_cell.angle_beta   90.00
_cell.angle_gamma   90.00
#
_symmetry.space_group_name_H-M   'P 1'
#
loop_
_entity.id
_entity.type
_entity.pdbx_description
1 polymer ?
#
loop_
_entity_poly.entity_id
_entity_poly.type
_entity_poly.pdbx_seq_one_letter_code
_entity_poly.pdbx_strand_id
1 'polypeptide(L)'
;MMLMRSIVAKVVLTVLCVGIAAGSVAVAQDAQKKGKKNTPGANSSVFQLPKEVSLTAEQETKLDALKKEFGPKLAEVQKKLDDLLSPEQKQARKDAAAKAKSEKLKGKAAQEAIFGALKLSPEQKEKYEAAQKELQELQAKVRAKMAEFLTDEQKAKIPALAPKKKKNA
;
A
#
# COMPACT_ATOMS: atom_id res chain seq x y z
N MET A 1 -34.46 28.85 -35.69
CA MET A 1 -34.31 29.71 -34.49
C MET A 1 -34.28 28.78 -33.27
N MET A 2 -33.13 28.28 -32.83
CA MET A 2 -32.10 28.91 -31.99
C MET A 2 -32.61 29.36 -30.60
N LEU A 3 -31.98 28.77 -29.56
CA LEU A 3 -31.65 29.35 -28.22
C LEU A 3 -32.83 29.49 -27.24
N MET A 4 -32.77 29.19 -25.93
CA MET A 4 -31.73 29.16 -24.87
C MET A 4 -32.30 28.35 -23.66
N ARG A 5 -31.57 27.41 -23.01
CA ARG A 5 -30.66 27.51 -21.83
C ARG A 5 -31.28 27.78 -20.44
N SER A 6 -30.79 26.98 -19.46
CA SER A 6 -30.66 27.18 -17.99
C SER A 6 -31.56 26.25 -17.13
N ILE A 7 -31.03 25.15 -16.56
CA ILE A 7 -30.32 25.03 -15.26
C ILE A 7 -31.16 25.54 -14.08
N VAL A 8 -31.63 24.64 -13.19
CA VAL A 8 -31.49 24.72 -11.71
C VAL A 8 -31.81 23.34 -11.11
N ALA A 9 -30.88 22.86 -10.27
CA ALA A 9 -30.94 21.65 -9.47
C ALA A 9 -31.97 21.73 -8.32
N LYS A 10 -32.66 20.61 -8.01
CA LYS A 10 -33.26 20.35 -6.71
C LYS A 10 -33.09 18.88 -6.32
N VAL A 11 -32.08 18.65 -5.48
CA VAL A 11 -31.92 17.45 -4.66
C VAL A 11 -33.00 17.49 -3.59
N VAL A 12 -33.92 16.50 -3.59
CA VAL A 12 -34.89 16.30 -2.52
C VAL A 12 -34.47 15.06 -1.73
N LEU A 13 -33.95 15.33 -0.55
CA LEU A 13 -33.68 14.42 0.55
C LEU A 13 -34.99 13.81 1.05
N THR A 14 -35.13 12.49 0.99
CA THR A 14 -36.24 11.75 1.64
C THR A 14 -35.67 10.88 2.76
N VAL A 15 -36.22 11.10 3.95
CA VAL A 15 -35.92 10.46 5.24
C VAL A 15 -36.82 9.23 5.43
N LEU A 16 -36.35 8.30 6.29
CA LEU A 16 -37.11 7.35 7.11
C LEU A 16 -37.28 5.92 6.55
N CYS A 17 -36.69 4.94 7.27
CA CYS A 17 -37.44 3.89 7.97
C CYS A 17 -36.55 3.04 8.89
N VAL A 18 -37.06 2.85 10.10
CA VAL A 18 -36.55 2.07 11.24
C VAL A 18 -36.77 0.57 11.03
N GLY A 19 -35.91 -0.27 11.61
CA GLY A 19 -36.15 -1.71 11.73
C GLY A 19 -35.16 -2.42 12.65
N ILE A 20 -35.53 -2.54 13.93
CA ILE A 20 -34.85 -3.31 14.99
C ILE A 20 -35.01 -4.81 14.71
N ALA A 21 -33.93 -5.59 14.77
CA ALA A 21 -33.99 -7.05 14.86
C ALA A 21 -32.97 -7.56 15.88
N ALA A 22 -33.46 -8.43 16.76
CA ALA A 22 -32.81 -9.01 17.93
C ALA A 22 -31.64 -9.96 17.60
N GLY A 23 -30.72 -10.10 18.55
CA GLY A 23 -29.66 -11.12 18.50
C GLY A 23 -28.89 -11.24 19.81
N SER A 24 -29.24 -12.26 20.57
CA SER A 24 -28.59 -12.90 21.73
C SER A 24 -27.15 -12.49 22.07
N VAL A 25 -26.93 -12.08 23.33
CA VAL A 25 -25.58 -11.88 23.88
C VAL A 25 -24.90 -13.25 23.99
N ALA A 26 -23.79 -13.36 23.27
CA ALA A 26 -22.98 -14.55 23.12
C ALA A 26 -22.28 -14.96 24.42
N VAL A 27 -22.21 -16.27 24.63
CA VAL A 27 -21.18 -16.95 25.42
C VAL A 27 -19.82 -16.75 24.74
N ALA A 28 -18.78 -16.57 25.57
CA ALA A 28 -17.36 -16.88 25.35
C ALA A 28 -16.43 -15.68 25.50
N GLN A 29 -15.50 -15.78 26.45
CA GLN A 29 -14.07 -15.51 26.22
C GLN A 29 -13.22 -15.97 27.42
N ASP A 30 -13.17 -17.29 27.63
CA ASP A 30 -11.88 -17.90 27.98
C ASP A 30 -11.25 -18.30 26.65
N ALA A 31 -10.32 -17.48 26.18
CA ALA A 31 -9.52 -17.77 24.99
C ALA A 31 -8.15 -17.13 25.18
N GLN A 32 -7.26 -17.94 25.77
CA GLN A 32 -5.87 -18.10 25.37
C GLN A 32 -5.23 -16.91 24.64
N LYS A 33 -4.24 -16.33 25.30
CA LYS A 33 -3.10 -15.62 24.68
C LYS A 33 -2.45 -16.52 23.63
N LYS A 34 -3.04 -16.60 22.43
CA LYS A 34 -2.34 -17.08 21.23
C LYS A 34 -1.27 -16.05 20.93
N GLY A 35 -0.03 -16.54 20.92
CA GLY A 35 1.17 -15.78 20.67
C GLY A 35 0.96 -14.77 19.55
N LYS A 36 1.42 -13.55 19.79
CA LYS A 36 1.48 -12.45 18.85
C LYS A 36 2.24 -12.95 17.61
N LYS A 37 1.49 -13.51 16.64
CA LYS A 37 1.99 -13.77 15.29
C LYS A 37 2.57 -12.44 14.86
N ASN A 38 3.88 -12.41 14.58
CA ASN A 38 4.54 -11.28 13.95
C ASN A 38 3.73 -10.95 12.70
N THR A 39 2.79 -10.01 12.82
CA THR A 39 2.12 -9.44 11.68
C THR A 39 3.25 -8.82 10.88
N PRO A 40 3.48 -9.29 9.64
CA PRO A 40 4.56 -8.73 8.85
C PRO A 40 4.26 -7.23 8.76
N GLY A 41 5.18 -6.42 9.28
CA GLY A 41 4.98 -4.99 9.46
C GLY A 41 4.55 -4.33 8.15
N ALA A 42 4.08 -3.08 8.20
CA ALA A 42 3.55 -2.33 7.07
C ALA A 42 4.43 -2.29 5.78
N ASN A 43 5.66 -2.82 5.82
CA ASN A 43 6.56 -3.04 4.69
C ASN A 43 6.63 -4.49 4.17
N SER A 44 5.62 -5.30 4.49
CA SER A 44 5.58 -6.71 4.08
C SER A 44 5.57 -6.90 2.56
N SER A 45 5.08 -5.91 1.81
CA SER A 45 4.85 -6.03 0.37
C SER A 45 6.11 -6.15 -0.48
N VAL A 46 7.29 -5.68 -0.01
CA VAL A 46 8.55 -5.89 -0.76
C VAL A 46 9.11 -7.31 -0.61
N PHE A 47 8.78 -7.99 0.49
CA PHE A 47 9.17 -9.38 0.76
C PHE A 47 8.10 -10.38 0.35
N GLN A 48 6.91 -9.90 -0.02
CA GLN A 48 5.81 -10.75 -0.50
C GLN A 48 6.12 -11.25 -1.90
N LEU A 49 6.00 -12.56 -2.07
CA LEU A 49 6.11 -13.22 -3.35
C LEU A 49 4.71 -13.55 -3.90
N PRO A 50 4.53 -13.54 -5.23
CA PRO A 50 3.33 -14.07 -5.87
C PRO A 50 3.11 -15.53 -5.45
N LYS A 51 1.85 -15.97 -5.40
CA LYS A 51 1.50 -17.33 -4.95
C LYS A 51 2.07 -18.41 -5.88
N GLU A 52 2.38 -18.05 -7.12
CA GLU A 52 2.98 -18.92 -8.13
C GLU A 52 4.49 -19.16 -7.92
N VAL A 53 5.11 -18.47 -6.96
CA VAL A 53 6.54 -18.61 -6.62
C VAL A 53 6.65 -19.43 -5.34
N SER A 54 7.05 -20.70 -5.48
CA SER A 54 7.48 -21.52 -4.35
C SER A 54 8.97 -21.34 -4.12
N LEU A 55 9.38 -21.16 -2.87
CA LEU A 55 10.79 -21.11 -2.47
C LEU A 55 11.26 -22.48 -1.98
N THR A 56 12.55 -22.76 -2.14
CA THR A 56 13.21 -23.87 -1.43
C THR A 56 13.52 -23.46 0.02
N ALA A 57 13.78 -24.43 0.91
CA ALA A 57 14.13 -24.15 2.30
C ALA A 57 15.36 -23.22 2.45
N GLU A 58 16.35 -23.36 1.57
CA GLU A 58 17.50 -22.46 1.53
C GLU A 58 17.14 -21.04 1.13
N GLN A 59 16.24 -20.87 0.14
CA GLN A 59 15.76 -19.56 -0.29
C GLN A 59 14.89 -18.89 0.77
N GLU A 60 14.06 -19.65 1.49
CA GLU A 60 13.30 -19.16 2.64
C GLU A 60 14.23 -18.65 3.74
N THR A 61 15.30 -19.39 4.03
CA THR A 61 16.31 -18.99 5.02
C THR A 61 16.99 -17.67 4.63
N LYS A 62 17.37 -17.52 3.35
CA LYS A 62 17.94 -16.27 2.81
C LYS A 62 16.94 -15.12 2.86
N LEU A 63 15.68 -15.38 2.52
CA LEU A 63 14.61 -14.38 2.59
C LEU A 63 14.37 -13.92 4.04
N ASP A 64 14.39 -14.82 5.01
CA ASP A 64 14.20 -14.47 6.42
C ASP A 64 15.39 -13.71 7.01
N ALA A 65 16.62 -14.03 6.60
CA ALA A 65 17.79 -13.20 6.91
C ALA A 65 17.62 -11.78 6.34
N LEU A 66 17.16 -11.67 5.09
CA LEU A 66 16.91 -10.37 4.45
C LEU A 66 15.80 -9.57 5.16
N LYS A 67 14.72 -10.24 5.60
CA LYS A 67 13.66 -9.62 6.40
C LYS A 67 14.19 -9.09 7.74
N LYS A 68 15.08 -9.83 8.41
CA LYS A 68 15.69 -9.40 9.69
C LYS A 68 16.59 -8.19 9.49
N GLU A 69 17.34 -8.15 8.40
CA GLU A 69 18.27 -7.04 8.11
C GLU A 69 17.54 -5.75 7.66
N PHE A 70 16.59 -5.88 6.74
CA PHE A 70 15.96 -4.71 6.10
C PHE A 70 14.56 -4.39 6.64
N GLY A 71 13.88 -5.34 7.28
CA GLY A 71 12.55 -5.13 7.85
C GLY A 71 12.49 -3.96 8.84
N PRO A 72 13.40 -3.87 9.83
CA PRO A 72 13.45 -2.73 10.75
C PRO A 72 13.74 -1.40 10.04
N LYS A 73 14.69 -1.38 9.09
CA LYS A 73 15.05 -0.17 8.33
C LYS A 73 13.87 0.36 7.52
N LEU A 74 13.17 -0.53 6.82
CA LEU A 74 11.95 -0.18 6.09
C LEU A 74 10.87 0.33 7.05
N ALA A 75 10.67 -0.32 8.21
CA ALA A 75 9.68 0.08 9.21
C ALA A 75 9.95 1.49 9.75
N GLU A 76 11.21 1.81 9.99
CA GLU A 76 11.63 3.13 10.43
C GLU A 76 11.29 4.21 9.39
N VAL A 77 11.65 3.99 8.12
CA VAL A 77 11.36 4.98 7.05
C VAL A 77 9.86 5.11 6.80
N GLN A 78 9.11 4.01 6.84
CA GLN A 78 7.64 4.06 6.74
C GLN A 78 7.04 4.84 7.91
N LYS A 79 7.57 4.67 9.12
CA LYS A 79 7.16 5.45 10.29
C LYS A 79 7.49 6.94 10.10
N LYS A 80 8.68 7.30 9.57
CA LYS A 80 9.02 8.69 9.24
C LYS A 80 7.99 9.30 8.28
N LEU A 81 7.60 8.57 7.23
CA LEU A 81 6.56 9.01 6.28
C LEU A 81 5.20 9.20 6.96
N ASP A 82 4.82 8.30 7.86
CA ASP A 82 3.54 8.40 8.56
C ASP A 82 3.55 9.50 9.62
N ASP A 83 4.63 9.72 10.34
CA ASP A 83 4.74 10.75 11.39
C ASP A 83 4.79 12.17 10.79
N LEU A 84 5.20 12.32 9.52
CA LEU A 84 5.14 13.60 8.79
C LEU A 84 3.73 14.06 8.46
N LEU A 85 2.74 13.15 8.45
CA LEU A 85 1.37 13.43 8.05
C LEU A 85 0.46 13.64 9.27
N SER A 86 -0.38 14.66 9.20
CA SER A 86 -1.48 14.82 10.16
C SER A 86 -2.51 13.69 10.02
N PRO A 87 -3.38 13.47 11.02
CA PRO A 87 -4.48 12.50 10.92
C PRO A 87 -5.38 12.74 9.70
N GLU A 88 -5.66 14.00 9.38
CA GLU A 88 -6.48 14.40 8.23
C GLU A 88 -5.77 14.07 6.91
N GLN A 89 -4.46 14.35 6.81
CA GLN A 89 -3.66 14.01 5.63
C GLN A 89 -3.53 12.48 5.46
N LYS A 90 -3.44 11.72 6.55
CA LYS A 90 -3.48 10.25 6.52
C LYS A 90 -4.81 9.73 5.98
N GLN A 91 -5.92 10.36 6.37
CA GLN A 91 -7.24 9.99 5.84
C GLN A 91 -7.37 10.36 4.36
N ALA A 92 -6.95 11.57 3.98
CA ALA A 92 -6.91 12.00 2.58
C ALA A 92 -6.06 11.06 1.70
N ARG A 93 -4.94 10.56 2.23
CA ARG A 93 -4.11 9.52 1.58
C ARG A 93 -4.90 8.24 1.34
N LYS A 94 -5.62 7.75 2.35
CA LYS A 94 -6.42 6.53 2.26
C LYS A 94 -7.55 6.66 1.24
N ASP A 95 -8.26 7.78 1.28
CA ASP A 95 -9.39 8.05 0.38
C ASP A 95 -8.90 8.22 -1.06
N ALA A 96 -7.80 8.94 -1.28
CA ALA A 96 -7.18 9.06 -2.60
C ALA A 96 -6.65 7.72 -3.11
N ALA A 97 -6.08 6.87 -2.26
CA ALA A 97 -5.64 5.53 -2.65
C ALA A 97 -6.82 4.62 -3.01
N ALA A 98 -7.91 4.68 -2.24
CA ALA A 98 -9.15 3.95 -2.54
C ALA A 98 -9.75 4.42 -3.87
N LYS A 99 -9.80 5.74 -4.10
CA LYS A 99 -10.27 6.32 -5.36
C LYS A 99 -9.40 5.92 -6.54
N ALA A 100 -8.07 6.05 -6.43
CA ALA A 100 -7.15 5.63 -7.48
C ALA A 100 -7.31 4.14 -7.82
N LYS A 101 -7.57 3.28 -6.83
CA LYS A 101 -7.87 1.87 -7.04
C LYS A 101 -9.20 1.66 -7.78
N SER A 102 -10.27 2.35 -7.37
CA SER A 102 -11.58 2.29 -8.04
C SER A 102 -11.51 2.80 -9.49
N GLU A 103 -10.72 3.84 -9.74
CA GLU A 103 -10.45 4.41 -11.06
C GLU A 103 -9.39 3.60 -11.84
N LYS A 104 -8.87 2.51 -11.27
CA LYS A 104 -7.84 1.64 -11.87
C LYS A 104 -6.57 2.39 -12.28
N LEU A 105 -6.27 3.51 -11.65
CA LEU A 105 -5.01 4.24 -11.84
C LEU A 105 -3.84 3.36 -11.36
N LYS A 106 -2.74 3.39 -12.10
CA LYS A 106 -1.54 2.59 -11.82
C LYS A 106 -0.28 3.42 -11.92
N GLY A 107 0.78 2.94 -11.26
CA GLY A 107 2.11 3.54 -11.33
C GLY A 107 2.11 5.02 -10.96
N LYS A 108 2.73 5.84 -11.81
CA LYS A 108 2.92 7.27 -11.57
C LYS A 108 1.60 8.03 -11.41
N ALA A 109 0.58 7.71 -12.20
CA ALA A 109 -0.71 8.40 -12.14
C ALA A 109 -1.41 8.22 -10.79
N ALA A 110 -1.37 7.00 -10.23
CA ALA A 110 -1.89 6.76 -8.88
C ALA A 110 -1.07 7.49 -7.80
N GLN A 111 0.26 7.50 -7.95
CA GLN A 111 1.14 8.21 -7.01
C GLN A 111 0.88 9.72 -7.01
N GLU A 112 0.77 10.33 -8.18
CA GLU A 112 0.48 11.76 -8.34
C GLU A 112 -0.89 12.12 -7.77
N ALA A 113 -1.92 11.30 -8.02
CA ALA A 113 -3.25 11.50 -7.45
C ALA A 113 -3.26 11.43 -5.92
N ILE A 114 -2.57 10.45 -5.33
CA ILE A 114 -2.46 10.31 -3.87
C ILE A 114 -1.68 11.47 -3.29
N PHE A 115 -0.54 11.82 -3.87
CA PHE A 115 0.32 12.88 -3.39
C PHE A 115 -0.35 14.26 -3.46
N GLY A 116 -1.06 14.55 -4.56
CA GLY A 116 -1.83 15.78 -4.72
C GLY A 116 -2.93 15.93 -3.66
N ALA A 117 -3.50 14.83 -3.17
CA ALA A 117 -4.51 14.85 -2.12
C ALA A 117 -3.95 15.19 -0.73
N LEU A 118 -2.64 15.04 -0.50
CA LEU A 118 -2.02 15.27 0.81
C LEU A 118 -1.91 16.75 1.19
N LYS A 119 -1.97 17.68 0.22
CA LYS A 119 -1.85 19.13 0.44
C LYS A 119 -0.71 19.48 1.42
N LEU A 120 0.47 18.93 1.18
CA LEU A 120 1.64 19.12 2.05
C LEU A 120 2.13 20.58 2.00
N SER A 121 2.58 21.11 3.14
CA SER A 121 3.37 22.34 3.15
C SER A 121 4.70 22.14 2.39
N PRO A 122 5.39 23.21 1.95
CA PRO A 122 6.68 23.08 1.27
C PRO A 122 7.71 22.28 2.08
N GLU A 123 7.82 22.53 3.39
CA GLU A 123 8.73 21.80 4.28
C GLU A 123 8.32 20.33 4.47
N GLN A 124 7.02 20.06 4.62
CA GLN A 124 6.53 18.68 4.72
C GLN A 124 6.79 17.93 3.42
N LYS A 125 6.61 18.59 2.28
CA LYS A 125 6.82 18.03 0.95
C LYS A 125 8.28 17.60 0.77
N GLU A 126 9.24 18.45 1.11
CA GLU A 126 10.67 18.13 1.00
C GLU A 126 11.04 16.92 1.87
N LYS A 127 10.63 16.92 3.15
CA LYS A 127 10.88 15.80 4.08
C LYS A 127 10.20 14.51 3.61
N TYR A 128 8.99 14.62 3.07
CA TYR A 128 8.25 13.47 2.55
C TYR A 128 8.92 12.88 1.31
N GLU A 129 9.35 13.71 0.36
CA GLU A 129 10.06 13.27 -0.84
C GLU A 129 11.42 12.63 -0.50
N ALA A 130 12.15 13.19 0.47
CA ALA A 130 13.39 12.60 0.96
C ALA A 130 13.18 11.22 1.58
N ALA A 131 12.22 11.09 2.50
CA ALA A 131 11.88 9.80 3.11
C ALA A 131 11.31 8.79 2.07
N GLN A 132 10.59 9.28 1.06
CA GLN A 132 10.09 8.43 -0.02
C GLN A 132 11.24 7.90 -0.90
N LYS A 133 12.24 8.72 -1.21
CA LYS A 133 13.45 8.28 -1.92
C LYS A 133 14.22 7.25 -1.11
N GLU A 134 14.43 7.49 0.19
CA GLU A 134 15.08 6.54 1.09
C GLU A 134 14.35 5.18 1.09
N LEU A 135 13.01 5.21 1.17
CA LEU A 135 12.18 3.99 1.10
C LEU A 135 12.35 3.26 -0.24
N GLN A 136 12.35 3.99 -1.35
CA GLN A 136 12.53 3.42 -2.69
C GLN A 136 13.91 2.77 -2.86
N GLU A 137 14.97 3.42 -2.38
CA GLU A 137 16.33 2.87 -2.41
C GLU A 137 16.46 1.61 -1.56
N LEU A 138 15.89 1.59 -0.35
CA LEU A 138 15.87 0.40 0.49
C LEU A 138 15.10 -0.74 -0.19
N GLN A 139 13.93 -0.46 -0.78
CA GLN A 139 13.18 -1.47 -1.52
C GLN A 139 13.93 -1.98 -2.74
N ALA A 140 14.66 -1.12 -3.46
CA ALA A 140 15.49 -1.52 -4.59
C ALA A 140 16.64 -2.43 -4.15
N LYS A 141 17.32 -2.11 -3.03
CA LYS A 141 18.37 -2.95 -2.43
C LYS A 141 17.82 -4.32 -2.02
N VAL A 142 16.66 -4.37 -1.36
CA VAL A 142 15.99 -5.63 -1.01
C VAL A 142 15.69 -6.45 -2.26
N ARG A 143 15.13 -5.84 -3.32
CA ARG A 143 14.83 -6.52 -4.58
C ARG A 143 16.09 -7.06 -5.26
N ALA A 144 17.18 -6.29 -5.28
CA ALA A 144 18.46 -6.74 -5.82
C ALA A 144 18.97 -7.97 -5.05
N LYS A 145 18.93 -7.93 -3.72
CA LYS A 145 19.31 -9.07 -2.87
C LYS A 145 18.41 -10.29 -3.05
N MET A 146 17.11 -10.09 -3.26
CA MET A 146 16.21 -11.19 -3.62
C MET A 146 16.59 -11.82 -4.96
N ALA A 147 16.97 -11.02 -5.96
CA ALA A 147 17.36 -11.53 -7.26
C ALA A 147 18.65 -12.39 -7.25
N GLU A 148 19.53 -12.21 -6.24
CA GLU A 148 20.77 -12.99 -6.08
C GLU A 148 20.51 -14.48 -5.76
N PHE A 149 19.39 -14.82 -5.11
CA PHE A 149 19.10 -16.19 -4.70
C PHE A 149 17.87 -16.83 -5.35
N LEU A 150 17.12 -16.06 -6.15
CA LEU A 150 15.98 -16.56 -6.91
C LEU A 150 16.42 -17.04 -8.30
N THR A 151 15.81 -18.14 -8.75
CA THR A 151 16.02 -18.65 -10.11
C THR A 151 15.42 -17.71 -11.14
N ASP A 152 15.87 -17.81 -12.39
CA ASP A 152 15.33 -16.98 -13.48
C ASP A 152 13.83 -17.22 -13.70
N GLU A 153 13.37 -18.46 -13.53
CA GLU A 153 11.95 -18.80 -13.60
C GLU A 153 11.12 -18.13 -12.49
N GLN A 154 11.64 -18.10 -11.25
CA GLN A 154 10.99 -17.41 -10.13
C GLN A 154 10.99 -15.89 -10.34
N LYS A 155 12.11 -15.31 -10.79
CA LYS A 155 12.23 -13.87 -11.08
C LYS A 155 11.25 -13.44 -12.18
N ALA A 156 11.05 -14.24 -13.21
CA ALA A 156 10.10 -13.97 -14.29
C ALA A 156 8.64 -13.86 -13.80
N LYS A 157 8.29 -14.58 -12.73
CA LYS A 157 6.96 -14.54 -12.10
C LYS A 157 6.78 -13.35 -11.16
N ILE A 158 7.84 -12.63 -10.81
CA ILE A 158 7.80 -11.46 -9.90
C ILE A 158 7.89 -10.18 -10.73
N PRO A 159 6.79 -9.39 -10.88
CA PRO A 159 6.78 -8.24 -11.79
C PRO A 159 7.88 -7.20 -11.54
N ALA A 160 8.35 -7.07 -10.29
CA ALA A 160 9.39 -6.14 -9.90
C ALA A 160 10.83 -6.64 -10.20
N LEU A 161 11.02 -7.94 -10.39
CA LEU A 161 12.31 -8.58 -10.70
C LEU A 161 12.35 -9.15 -12.13
N ALA A 162 11.19 -9.25 -12.78
CA ALA A 162 11.09 -9.71 -14.14
C ALA A 162 11.93 -8.80 -15.06
N PRO A 163 12.67 -9.38 -16.02
CA PRO A 163 13.44 -8.59 -16.98
C PRO A 163 12.49 -7.61 -17.67
N LYS A 164 12.84 -6.31 -17.64
CA LYS A 164 12.04 -5.31 -18.35
C LYS A 164 12.06 -5.66 -19.83
N LYS A 165 10.92 -6.07 -20.38
CA LYS A 165 10.76 -6.18 -21.84
C LYS A 165 11.14 -4.82 -22.42
N LYS A 166 12.21 -4.76 -23.24
CA LYS A 166 12.46 -3.60 -24.10
C LYS A 166 11.18 -3.40 -24.90
N LYS A 167 10.43 -2.34 -24.60
CA LYS A 167 9.48 -1.81 -25.57
C LYS A 167 10.38 -1.31 -26.69
N ASN A 168 10.43 -2.05 -27.80
CA ASN A 168 10.98 -1.52 -29.03
C ASN A 168 10.17 -0.24 -29.31
N ALA A 169 10.85 0.90 -29.20
CA ALA A 169 10.41 2.18 -29.71
C ALA A 169 10.72 2.21 -31.21
#